data_AF-A0A849M621-F1
#
_entry.id   AF-A0A849M621-F1
#
_cell.length_a   1.000
_cell.length_b   1.000
_cell.length_c   1.000
_cell.angle_alpha   90.00
_cell.angle_beta   90.00
_cell.angle_gamma   90.00
#
_symmetry.space_group_name_H-M   'P 1'
#
loop_
_entity.id
_entity.type
_entity.pdbx_description
1 polymer ?
#
loop_
_entity_poly.entity_id
_entity_poly.type
_entity_poly.pdbx_seq_one_letter_code
_entity_poly.pdbx_strand_id
1 'polypeptide(L)'
;MSKAKKIFDDFKNFDKPLVISDSTRNYNRYNYKNDFELSIDYFKKSDLGAELLAIKMIDKNLQNLVNAKDKLEKFSNELCDRITYLTESFRLIEMDSKNNKAQIRSYPPFIKQNEKLFFEIVINASQCSLLLSRKVYDKYNHSTKPVSFILNDEILERIIADLILQNA
;
A
#
# COMPACT_ATOMS: atom_id res chain seq x y z
N MET A 1 -7.27 -3.66 22.45
CA MET A 1 -6.47 -2.85 21.51
C MET A 1 -6.37 -3.63 20.20
N SER A 2 -6.68 -3.03 19.04
CA SER A 2 -6.63 -3.75 17.75
C SER A 2 -5.19 -4.08 17.36
N LYS A 3 -4.97 -5.16 16.59
CA LYS A 3 -3.63 -5.56 16.09
C LYS A 3 -2.99 -4.42 15.28
N ALA A 4 -3.80 -3.74 14.47
CA ALA A 4 -3.38 -2.57 13.68
C ALA A 4 -2.89 -1.41 14.55
N LYS A 5 -3.63 -1.06 15.62
CA LYS A 5 -3.22 0.00 16.53
C LYS A 5 -1.89 -0.29 17.20
N LYS A 6 -1.68 -1.53 17.64
CA LYS A 6 -0.39 -1.94 18.22
C LYS A 6 0.75 -1.77 17.22
N ILE A 7 0.57 -2.22 15.98
CA ILE A 7 1.59 -2.09 14.93
C ILE A 7 1.89 -0.61 14.63
N PHE A 8 0.85 0.22 14.59
CA PHE A 8 0.99 1.66 14.39
C PHE A 8 1.77 2.31 15.54
N ASP A 9 1.42 2.01 16.80
CA ASP A 9 2.13 2.53 17.97
C ASP A 9 3.59 2.08 17.99
N ASP A 10 3.86 0.81 17.63
CA ASP A 10 5.22 0.28 17.48
C ASP A 10 5.99 1.04 16.39
N PHE A 11 5.37 1.32 15.23
CA PHE A 11 5.97 2.11 14.15
C PHE A 11 6.31 3.54 14.59
N LYS A 12 5.41 4.21 15.32
CA LYS A 12 5.63 5.58 15.82
C LYS A 12 6.85 5.63 16.73
N ASN A 13 6.93 4.68 17.67
CA ASN A 13 8.02 4.57 18.65
C ASN A 13 9.27 3.85 18.12
N PHE A 14 9.31 3.48 16.83
CA PHE A 14 10.46 2.78 16.26
C PHE A 14 11.62 3.73 15.97
N ASP A 15 12.65 3.69 16.83
CA ASP A 15 13.80 4.61 16.75
C ASP A 15 15.01 4.06 15.99
N LYS A 16 14.98 2.78 15.59
CA LYS A 16 16.11 2.12 14.89
C LYS A 16 15.73 1.64 13.49
N PRO A 17 15.41 2.55 12.54
CA PRO A 17 15.11 2.16 11.18
C PRO A 17 16.30 1.52 10.48
N LEU A 18 15.99 0.56 9.61
CA LEU A 18 16.92 0.13 8.59
C LEU A 18 16.93 1.21 7.49
N VAL A 19 18.09 1.82 7.26
CA VAL A 19 18.29 2.74 6.13
C VAL A 19 18.48 1.92 4.86
N ILE A 20 17.63 2.14 3.88
CA ILE A 20 17.67 1.53 2.56
C ILE A 20 18.10 2.58 1.55
N SER A 21 19.10 2.23 0.75
CA SER A 21 19.55 3.03 -0.39
C SER A 21 19.18 2.31 -1.70
N ASP A 22 18.30 2.93 -2.47
CA ASP A 22 18.08 2.63 -3.89
C ASP A 22 19.00 3.55 -4.72
N SER A 23 19.29 3.17 -5.96
CA SER A 23 19.93 4.02 -6.99
C SER A 23 19.47 5.48 -7.05
N THR A 24 18.27 5.79 -6.55
CA THR A 24 17.65 7.11 -6.63
C THR A 24 17.36 7.76 -5.27
N ARG A 25 17.26 7.01 -4.16
CA ARG A 25 16.73 7.52 -2.87
C ARG A 25 17.25 6.77 -1.66
N ASN A 26 17.39 7.50 -0.56
CA ASN A 26 17.58 6.94 0.78
C ASN A 26 16.26 7.03 1.55
N TYR A 27 15.80 5.93 2.12
CA TYR A 27 14.59 5.89 2.95
C TYR A 27 14.77 4.92 4.12
N ASN A 28 13.92 5.06 5.12
CA ASN A 28 13.86 4.20 6.29
C ASN A 28 12.83 3.10 6.08
N ARG A 29 13.08 1.91 6.61
CA ARG A 29 12.09 0.82 6.67
C ARG A 29 11.81 0.42 8.10
N TYR A 30 10.53 0.45 8.46
CA TYR A 30 9.99 -0.26 9.62
C TYR A 30 9.51 -1.63 9.16
N ASN A 31 9.79 -2.67 9.94
CA ASN A 31 9.30 -4.02 9.70
C ASN A 31 8.58 -4.55 10.93
N TYR A 32 7.38 -5.06 10.72
CA TYR A 32 6.66 -5.89 11.67
C TYR A 32 6.58 -7.31 11.10
N LYS A 33 6.83 -8.32 11.93
CA LYS A 33 6.76 -9.73 11.53
C LYS A 33 6.08 -10.55 12.62
N ASN A 34 4.99 -11.21 12.23
CA ASN A 34 4.27 -12.20 13.03
C ASN A 34 3.64 -13.22 12.05
N ASP A 35 2.32 -13.46 12.12
CA ASP A 35 1.60 -14.29 11.14
C ASP A 35 1.66 -13.74 9.70
N PHE A 36 1.94 -12.44 9.57
CA PHE A 36 2.22 -11.72 8.32
C PHE A 36 3.44 -10.80 8.53
N GLU A 37 3.98 -10.31 7.42
CA GLU A 37 5.03 -9.30 7.41
C GLU A 37 4.44 -7.98 6.89
N LEU A 38 4.72 -6.87 7.58
CA LEU A 38 4.40 -5.52 7.15
C LEU A 38 5.68 -4.70 7.11
N SER A 39 5.94 -4.06 5.98
CA SER A 39 7.00 -3.08 5.82
C SER A 39 6.41 -1.72 5.50
N ILE A 40 6.86 -0.69 6.22
CA ILE A 40 6.53 0.70 5.94
C ILE A 40 7.82 1.41 5.54
N ASP A 41 7.87 1.87 4.30
CA ASP A 41 8.98 2.64 3.76
C ASP A 41 8.66 4.13 3.91
N TYR A 42 9.55 4.89 4.56
CA TYR A 42 9.30 6.28 4.93
C TYR A 42 10.56 7.15 4.89
N PHE A 43 10.38 8.44 4.63
CA PHE A 43 11.45 9.44 4.70
C PHE A 43 11.52 10.08 6.08
N LYS A 44 10.37 10.50 6.62
CA LYS A 44 10.29 11.22 7.89
C LYS A 44 9.03 10.87 8.67
N LYS A 45 9.15 10.85 9.99
CA LYS A 45 8.03 10.80 10.94
C LYS A 45 7.92 12.13 11.68
N SER A 46 6.71 12.50 12.07
CA SER A 46 6.39 13.65 12.92
C SER A 46 5.15 13.34 13.77
N ASP A 47 4.81 14.25 14.68
CA ASP A 47 3.59 14.13 15.50
C ASP A 47 2.30 14.29 14.67
N LEU A 48 2.39 14.89 13.48
CA LEU A 48 1.24 15.12 12.59
C LEU A 48 1.06 14.03 11.53
N GLY A 49 2.01 13.10 11.41
CA GLY A 49 2.01 12.07 10.38
C GLY A 49 3.39 11.65 9.91
N ALA A 50 3.41 10.91 8.81
CA ALA A 50 4.63 10.40 8.20
C ALA A 50 4.65 10.66 6.68
N GLU A 51 5.84 10.99 6.17
CA GLU A 51 6.12 11.01 4.74
C GLU A 51 6.58 9.61 4.33
N LEU A 52 5.72 8.91 3.58
CA LEU A 52 5.87 7.52 3.19
C LEU A 52 6.28 7.41 1.71
N LEU A 53 6.95 6.32 1.37
CA LEU A 53 7.21 5.89 0.01
C LEU A 53 6.28 4.74 -0.38
N ALA A 54 6.09 3.78 0.53
CA ALA A 54 5.27 2.61 0.28
C ALA A 54 4.85 1.92 1.59
N ILE A 55 3.76 1.16 1.53
CA ILE A 55 3.35 0.20 2.55
C ILE A 55 3.23 -1.16 1.87
N LYS A 56 4.01 -2.13 2.32
CA LYS A 56 4.04 -3.49 1.77
C LYS A 56 3.59 -4.48 2.83
N MET A 57 2.70 -5.38 2.44
CA MET A 57 2.32 -6.55 3.23
C MET A 57 2.73 -7.83 2.50
N ILE A 58 3.19 -8.81 3.27
CA ILE A 58 3.29 -10.20 2.85
C ILE A 58 2.45 -11.04 3.82
N ASP A 59 1.38 -11.65 3.33
CA ASP A 59 0.48 -12.49 4.12
C ASP A 59 0.15 -13.76 3.33
N LYS A 60 0.46 -14.92 3.92
CA LYS A 60 0.21 -16.23 3.30
C LYS A 60 -1.27 -16.47 3.00
N ASN A 61 -2.18 -15.82 3.73
CA ASN A 61 -3.62 -15.91 3.47
C ASN A 61 -4.02 -15.36 2.09
N LEU A 62 -3.19 -14.50 1.47
CA LEU A 62 -3.42 -14.06 0.09
C LEU A 62 -3.34 -15.22 -0.91
N GLN A 63 -2.67 -16.33 -0.58
CA GLN A 63 -2.65 -17.52 -1.42
C GLN A 63 -4.05 -18.14 -1.58
N ASN A 64 -4.97 -17.93 -0.62
CA ASN A 64 -6.35 -18.41 -0.68
C ASN A 64 -7.17 -17.75 -1.80
N LEU A 65 -6.64 -16.67 -2.39
CA LEU A 65 -7.21 -15.96 -3.53
C LEU A 65 -6.75 -16.53 -4.88
N VAL A 66 -5.74 -17.41 -4.90
CA VAL A 66 -5.18 -18.04 -6.11
C VAL A 66 -6.16 -19.08 -6.66
N ASN A 67 -6.32 -19.11 -7.99
CA ASN A 67 -7.07 -20.13 -8.75
C ASN A 67 -8.57 -20.31 -8.41
N ALA A 68 -9.10 -19.56 -7.44
CA ALA A 68 -10.52 -19.54 -7.18
C ALA A 68 -11.16 -18.47 -8.08
N LYS A 69 -12.05 -18.91 -8.97
CA LYS A 69 -12.81 -18.04 -9.86
C LYS A 69 -13.45 -16.91 -9.02
N ASP A 70 -13.10 -15.67 -9.37
CA ASP A 70 -13.64 -14.41 -8.83
C ASP A 70 -13.24 -14.02 -7.39
N LYS A 71 -12.45 -14.81 -6.64
CA LYS A 71 -12.04 -14.43 -5.26
C LYS A 71 -11.13 -13.20 -5.23
N LEU A 72 -10.11 -13.15 -6.08
CA LEU A 72 -9.17 -12.03 -6.13
C LEU A 72 -9.88 -10.74 -6.57
N GLU A 73 -10.79 -10.85 -7.54
CA GLU A 73 -11.58 -9.71 -8.01
C GLU A 73 -12.51 -9.20 -6.91
N LYS A 74 -13.26 -10.10 -6.26
CA LYS A 74 -14.12 -9.75 -5.12
C LYS A 74 -13.33 -9.06 -4.01
N PHE A 75 -12.20 -9.66 -3.60
CA PHE A 75 -11.33 -9.06 -2.59
C PHE A 75 -10.81 -7.68 -3.00
N SER A 76 -10.45 -7.50 -4.27
CA SER A 76 -9.97 -6.21 -4.79
C SER A 76 -11.06 -5.15 -4.76
N ASN A 77 -12.29 -5.50 -5.11
CA ASN A 77 -13.44 -4.59 -5.05
C ASN A 77 -13.79 -4.24 -3.60
N GLU A 78 -13.81 -5.22 -2.69
CA GLU A 78 -14.01 -4.95 -1.26
C GLU A 78 -12.93 -4.03 -0.69
N LEU A 79 -11.68 -4.17 -1.13
CA LEU A 79 -10.61 -3.27 -0.72
C LEU A 79 -10.82 -1.84 -1.22
N CYS A 80 -11.36 -1.67 -2.44
CA CYS A 80 -11.74 -0.34 -2.95
C CYS A 80 -12.80 0.32 -2.06
N ASP A 81 -13.77 -0.46 -1.58
CA ASP A 81 -14.86 0.02 -0.74
C ASP A 81 -14.43 0.31 0.70
N ARG A 82 -13.38 -0.35 1.19
CA ARG A 82 -12.81 -0.09 2.54
C ARG A 82 -11.98 1.19 2.58
N ILE A 83 -11.11 1.40 1.60
CA ILE A 83 -10.16 2.53 1.58
C ILE A 83 -10.86 3.78 1.01
N THR A 84 -11.63 4.44 1.87
CA THR A 84 -12.47 5.61 1.50
C THR A 84 -11.99 6.94 2.09
N TYR A 85 -11.01 6.89 3.01
CA TYR A 85 -10.48 8.06 3.72
C TYR A 85 -9.28 8.70 3.02
N LEU A 86 -8.82 8.13 1.90
CA LEU A 86 -7.99 8.87 0.95
C LEU A 86 -8.92 9.76 0.12
N THR A 87 -8.49 11.00 -0.16
CA THR A 87 -9.29 11.99 -0.91
C THR A 87 -9.65 11.56 -2.34
N GLU A 88 -9.10 10.43 -2.80
CA GLU A 88 -9.29 9.86 -4.11
C GLU A 88 -9.91 8.46 -3.95
N SER A 89 -11.04 8.19 -4.61
CA SER A 89 -11.68 6.87 -4.57
C SER A 89 -10.85 5.83 -5.33
N PHE A 90 -10.91 4.55 -4.95
CA PHE A 90 -10.21 3.47 -5.65
C PHE A 90 -11.10 2.73 -6.63
N ARG A 91 -10.49 2.21 -7.70
CA ARG A 91 -11.13 1.31 -8.66
C ARG A 91 -10.15 0.21 -9.08
N LEU A 92 -10.67 -0.99 -9.29
CA LEU A 92 -9.96 -2.07 -9.95
C LEU A 92 -9.70 -1.69 -11.42
N ILE A 93 -8.43 -1.67 -11.81
CA ILE A 93 -7.98 -1.25 -13.15
C ILE A 93 -7.65 -2.44 -14.03
N GLU A 94 -6.97 -3.42 -13.48
CA GLU A 94 -6.51 -4.59 -14.23
C GLU A 94 -6.56 -5.85 -13.36
N MET A 95 -6.98 -6.95 -13.98
CA MET A 95 -6.96 -8.29 -13.43
C MET A 95 -6.19 -9.20 -14.36
N ASP A 96 -5.06 -9.71 -13.88
CA ASP A 96 -4.28 -10.74 -14.56
C ASP A 96 -4.55 -12.08 -13.88
N SER A 97 -5.54 -12.80 -14.40
CA SER A 97 -5.92 -14.11 -13.88
C SER A 97 -4.84 -15.18 -14.05
N LYS A 98 -3.95 -15.03 -15.05
CA LYS A 98 -2.86 -15.99 -15.29
C LYS A 98 -1.78 -15.88 -14.23
N ASN A 99 -1.45 -14.65 -13.84
CA ASN A 99 -0.43 -14.38 -12.83
C ASN A 99 -1.00 -14.15 -11.42
N ASN A 100 -2.32 -14.26 -11.23
CA ASN A 100 -3.06 -13.96 -10.00
C ASN A 100 -2.70 -12.58 -9.43
N LYS A 101 -2.73 -11.56 -10.29
CA LYS A 101 -2.46 -10.17 -9.92
C LYS A 101 -3.67 -9.28 -10.13
N ALA A 102 -3.85 -8.34 -9.23
CA ALA A 102 -4.83 -7.27 -9.36
C ALA A 102 -4.13 -5.93 -9.21
N GLN A 103 -4.51 -4.96 -10.04
CA GLN A 103 -4.06 -3.59 -9.95
C GLN A 103 -5.25 -2.69 -9.66
N ILE A 104 -5.19 -2.00 -8.52
CA ILE A 104 -6.18 -1.03 -8.09
C ILE A 104 -5.52 0.35 -8.13
N ARG A 105 -6.22 1.37 -8.61
CA ARG A 105 -5.71 2.75 -8.59
C ARG A 105 -6.75 3.71 -8.05
N SER A 106 -6.26 4.82 -7.52
CA SER A 106 -7.13 5.95 -7.27
C SER A 106 -7.65 6.55 -8.59
N TYR A 107 -8.93 6.92 -8.60
CA TYR A 107 -9.63 7.47 -9.76
C TYR A 107 -10.71 8.48 -9.33
N PRO A 108 -10.78 9.66 -9.98
CA PRO A 108 -9.84 10.16 -10.99
C PRO A 108 -8.45 10.42 -10.36
N PRO A 109 -7.36 10.37 -11.16
CA PRO A 109 -6.04 10.70 -10.64
C PRO A 109 -5.97 12.16 -10.21
N PHE A 110 -5.24 12.43 -9.13
CA PHE A 110 -4.94 13.79 -8.70
C PHE A 110 -4.05 14.53 -9.72
N ILE A 111 -4.40 15.77 -10.05
CA ILE A 111 -3.63 16.60 -10.97
C ILE A 111 -2.88 17.67 -10.19
N LYS A 112 -1.55 17.69 -10.27
CA LYS A 112 -0.70 18.72 -9.69
C LYS A 112 0.30 19.20 -10.72
N GLN A 113 0.34 20.50 -11.00
CA GLN A 113 1.32 21.10 -11.94
C GLN A 113 1.43 20.34 -13.28
N ASN A 114 0.28 19.93 -13.84
CA ASN A 114 0.18 19.16 -15.10
C ASN A 114 0.71 17.70 -15.03
N GLU A 115 1.10 17.22 -13.86
CA GLU A 115 1.40 15.81 -13.59
C GLU A 115 0.15 15.09 -13.09
N LYS A 116 0.01 13.82 -13.47
CA LYS A 116 -1.06 12.94 -12.97
C LYS A 116 -0.47 12.05 -11.88
N LEU A 117 -0.97 12.19 -10.67
CA LEU A 117 -0.62 11.38 -9.52
C LEU A 117 -1.77 10.44 -9.19
N PHE A 118 -1.46 9.25 -8.73
CA PHE A 118 -2.46 8.32 -8.24
C PHE A 118 -1.85 7.41 -7.19
N PHE A 119 -2.67 6.96 -6.24
CA PHE A 119 -2.35 5.83 -5.41
C PHE A 119 -2.54 4.55 -6.21
N GLU A 120 -1.68 3.57 -5.98
CA GLU A 120 -1.78 2.26 -6.58
C GLU A 120 -1.62 1.18 -5.51
N ILE A 121 -2.53 0.21 -5.54
CA ILE A 121 -2.42 -1.03 -4.79
C ILE A 121 -2.22 -2.15 -5.80
N VAL A 122 -1.10 -2.86 -5.66
CA VAL A 122 -0.82 -4.08 -6.44
C VAL A 122 -0.94 -5.26 -5.50
N ILE A 123 -1.86 -6.18 -5.82
CA ILE A 123 -2.02 -7.45 -5.12
C ILE A 123 -1.41 -8.52 -6.01
N ASN A 124 -0.51 -9.33 -5.45
CA ASN A 124 0.02 -10.52 -6.09
C ASN A 124 -0.24 -11.71 -5.17
N ALA A 125 -1.34 -12.41 -5.42
CA ALA A 125 -1.79 -13.52 -4.59
C ALA A 125 -0.82 -14.72 -4.66
N SER A 126 -0.21 -14.98 -5.83
CA SER A 126 0.80 -16.03 -5.97
C SER A 126 2.07 -15.76 -5.16
N GLN A 127 2.45 -14.49 -5.02
CA GLN A 127 3.59 -14.07 -4.16
C GLN A 127 3.15 -13.67 -2.75
N CYS A 128 1.88 -13.90 -2.40
CA CYS A 128 1.34 -13.57 -1.08
C CYS A 128 1.59 -12.11 -0.67
N SER A 129 1.55 -11.15 -1.61
CA SER A 129 1.96 -9.77 -1.34
C SER A 129 0.96 -8.72 -1.80
N LEU A 130 0.95 -7.61 -1.08
CA LEU A 130 0.20 -6.40 -1.38
C LEU A 130 1.12 -5.20 -1.21
N LEU A 131 1.11 -4.28 -2.18
CA LEU A 131 1.90 -3.05 -2.14
C LEU A 131 1.00 -1.84 -2.39
N LEU A 132 0.89 -0.94 -1.42
CA LEU A 132 0.36 0.39 -1.59
C LEU A 132 1.51 1.37 -1.84
N SER A 133 1.40 2.17 -2.89
CA SER A 133 2.35 3.24 -3.21
C SER A 133 1.64 4.42 -3.88
N ARG A 134 2.29 5.58 -3.94
CA ARG A 134 1.86 6.69 -4.80
C ARG A 134 2.77 6.78 -6.01
N LYS A 135 2.18 7.01 -7.19
CA LYS A 135 2.90 7.09 -8.46
C LYS A 135 2.57 8.39 -9.17
N VAL A 136 3.55 8.91 -9.91
CA VAL A 136 3.37 9.97 -10.90
C VAL A 136 3.52 9.38 -12.29
N TYR A 137 2.62 9.77 -13.19
CA TYR A 137 2.67 9.40 -14.61
C TYR A 137 3.58 10.35 -15.39
N ASP A 138 4.63 9.78 -15.97
CA ASP A 138 5.55 10.45 -16.89
C ASP A 138 4.98 10.33 -18.31
N LYS A 139 4.45 11.45 -18.82
CA LYS A 139 3.81 11.53 -20.14
C LYS A 139 4.79 11.30 -21.29
N TYR A 140 6.09 11.59 -21.10
CA TYR A 140 7.09 11.50 -22.16
C TYR A 140 7.55 10.06 -22.37
N ASN A 141 7.74 9.34 -21.28
CA ASN A 141 8.23 7.96 -21.30
C ASN A 141 7.11 6.92 -21.19
N HIS A 142 5.84 7.36 -21.16
CA HIS A 142 4.66 6.52 -20.87
C HIS A 142 4.87 5.58 -19.67
N SER A 143 5.57 6.07 -18.65
CA SER A 143 5.98 5.28 -17.49
C SER A 143 5.46 5.88 -16.20
N THR A 144 5.58 5.14 -15.10
CA THR A 144 5.18 5.62 -13.78
C THR A 144 6.37 5.54 -12.84
N LYS A 145 6.55 6.56 -12.00
CA LYS A 145 7.60 6.58 -10.98
C LYS A 145 6.98 6.67 -9.59
N PRO A 146 7.49 5.93 -8.60
CA PRO A 146 7.02 6.08 -7.23
C PRO A 146 7.35 7.48 -6.71
N VAL A 147 6.48 8.06 -5.90
CA VAL A 147 6.68 9.36 -5.26
C VAL A 147 6.29 9.27 -3.79
N SER A 148 6.86 10.12 -2.96
CA SER A 148 6.47 10.18 -1.55
C SER A 148 5.05 10.73 -1.39
N PHE A 149 4.42 10.37 -0.28
CA PHE A 149 3.10 10.86 0.10
C PHE A 149 3.01 10.99 1.61
N ILE A 150 2.25 11.98 2.07
CA ILE A 150 2.08 12.23 3.50
C ILE A 150 0.75 11.66 3.93
N LEU A 151 0.78 10.86 5.00
CA LEU A 151 -0.42 10.43 5.71
C LEU A 151 -0.36 10.95 7.14
N ASN A 152 -1.51 11.40 7.66
CA ASN A 152 -1.65 11.61 9.08
C ASN A 152 -1.76 10.26 9.81
N ASP A 153 -1.61 10.31 11.13
CA ASP A 153 -1.58 9.12 11.99
C ASP A 153 -2.87 8.29 11.89
N GLU A 154 -4.02 8.95 11.93
CA GLU A 154 -5.32 8.29 11.87
C GLU A 154 -5.52 7.53 10.54
N ILE A 155 -5.19 8.16 9.42
CA ILE A 155 -5.29 7.53 8.09
C ILE A 155 -4.30 6.38 7.99
N LEU A 156 -3.08 6.53 8.49
CA LEU A 156 -2.08 5.45 8.45
C LEU A 156 -2.53 4.24 9.28
N GLU A 157 -3.05 4.44 10.49
CA GLU A 157 -3.59 3.36 11.31
C GLU A 157 -4.73 2.62 10.58
N ARG A 158 -5.66 3.36 9.96
CA ARG A 158 -6.78 2.79 9.20
C ARG A 158 -6.31 2.00 7.98
N ILE A 159 -5.33 2.51 7.22
CA ILE A 159 -4.73 1.77 6.10
C ILE A 159 -4.13 0.47 6.59
N ILE A 160 -3.32 0.52 7.66
CA ILE A 160 -2.73 -0.71 8.21
C ILE A 160 -3.84 -1.69 8.60
N ALA A 161 -4.94 -1.22 9.20
CA ALA A 161 -6.08 -2.07 9.55
C ALA A 161 -6.78 -2.69 8.34
N ASP A 162 -7.00 -1.93 7.27
CA ASP A 162 -7.70 -2.40 6.05
C ASP A 162 -6.84 -3.33 5.19
N LEU A 163 -5.52 -3.18 5.25
CA LEU A 163 -4.57 -4.06 4.57
C LEU A 163 -4.43 -5.40 5.30
N ILE A 164 -4.53 -5.41 6.63
CA ILE A 164 -4.47 -6.66 7.41
C ILE A 164 -5.73 -7.48 7.10
N LEU A 165 -5.52 -8.66 6.51
CA LEU A 165 -6.58 -9.63 6.28
C LEU A 165 -7.15 -10.11 7.62
N GLN A 166 -8.31 -9.56 8.01
CA GLN A 166 -9.08 -10.09 9.12
C GLN A 166 -9.96 -11.23 8.60
N ASN A 167 -9.39 -12.43 8.55
CA ASN A 167 -10.02 -13.70 8.15
C ASN A 167 -10.33 -13.82 6.64
N ALA A 168 -9.41 -14.43 5.88
CA ALA A 168 -9.67 -15.02 4.57
C ALA A 168 -9.73 -16.55 4.68
#